data_AF-A0A2V8MQP1-F1
#
_entry.id   AF-A0A2V8MQP1-F1
#
_cell.length_a   1.000
_cell.length_b   1.000
_cell.length_c   1.000
_cell.angle_alpha   90.00
_cell.angle_beta   90.00
_cell.angle_gamma   90.00
#
_symmetry.space_group_name_H-M   'P 1'
#
loop_
_entity.id
_entity.type
_entity.pdbx_description
1 polymer ?
#
loop_
_entity_poly.entity_id
_entity_poly.type
_entity_poly.pdbx_seq_one_letter_code
_entity_poly.pdbx_strand_id
1 'polypeptide(L)'
;MKELGAAINDALSDSEEISEAIQNVRNAGYDVFLVLEATIGFNKRSKTDQTEPATAGALKGGGAESKLKITAQDLKFLRSLKISIDGLDPQ
;
A
#
# COMPACT_ATOMS: atom_id res chain seq x y z
N MET A 1 10.70 0.13 -12.11
CA MET A 1 11.26 0.37 -10.76
C MET A 1 12.24 1.53 -10.76
N LYS A 2 13.25 1.57 -11.65
CA LYS A 2 14.22 2.68 -11.72
C LYS A 2 13.58 4.05 -11.98
N GLU A 3 12.59 4.13 -12.87
CA GLU A 3 11.90 5.39 -13.19
C GLU A 3 11.10 5.96 -12.02
N LEU A 4 10.46 5.10 -11.20
CA LEU A 4 9.73 5.57 -10.02
C LEU A 4 10.70 6.04 -8.92
N GLY A 5 11.83 5.35 -8.74
CA GLY A 5 12.88 5.82 -7.84
C GLY A 5 13.46 7.17 -8.26
N ALA A 6 13.70 7.36 -9.57
CA ALA A 6 14.13 8.65 -10.12
C ALA A 6 13.08 9.73 -9.90
N ALA A 7 11.81 9.47 -10.23
CA ALA A 7 10.73 10.44 -10.06
C ALA A 7 10.52 10.84 -8.59
N ILE A 8 10.68 9.92 -7.64
CA ILE A 8 10.63 10.23 -6.21
C ILE A 8 11.83 11.08 -5.81
N ASN A 9 13.03 10.76 -6.29
CA ASN A 9 14.22 11.54 -6.00
C ASN A 9 14.12 12.97 -6.55
N ASP A 10 13.61 13.14 -7.76
CA ASP A 10 13.35 14.44 -8.38
C ASP A 10 12.31 15.22 -7.57
N ALA A 11 11.16 14.58 -7.26
CA ALA A 11 10.11 15.21 -6.45
C ALA A 11 10.58 15.62 -5.05
N LEU A 12 11.50 14.86 -4.45
CA LEU A 12 12.08 15.19 -3.15
C LEU A 12 13.10 16.34 -3.24
N SER A 13 13.90 16.34 -4.31
CA SER A 13 14.94 17.36 -4.54
C SER A 13 14.35 18.72 -4.92
N ASP A 14 13.23 18.71 -5.64
CA ASP A 14 12.52 19.93 -6.07
C ASP A 14 11.52 20.43 -5.02
N SER A 15 11.31 19.71 -3.92
CA SER A 15 10.40 20.12 -2.85
C SER A 15 11.02 21.20 -1.97
N GLU A 16 10.46 22.41 -2.06
CA GLU A 16 10.85 23.56 -1.25
C GLU A 16 10.54 23.32 0.24
N GLU A 17 9.39 22.72 0.56
CA GLU A 17 9.00 22.37 1.94
C GLU A 17 10.02 21.44 2.62
N ILE A 18 10.50 20.42 1.90
CA ILE A 18 11.50 19.47 2.43
C ILE A 18 12.85 20.18 2.58
N SER A 19 13.23 21.02 1.61
CA SER A 19 14.48 21.77 1.63
C SER A 19 14.55 22.73 2.82
N GLU A 20 13.48 23.48 3.10
CA GLU A 20 13.39 24.35 4.27
C GLU A 20 13.48 23.58 5.58
N ALA A 21 12.80 22.44 5.69
CA ALA A 21 12.86 21.60 6.88
C ALA A 21 14.30 21.10 7.14
N ILE A 22 14.99 20.63 6.10
CA ILE A 22 16.39 20.20 6.19
C ILE A 22 17.30 21.38 6.59
N GLN A 23 17.09 22.56 6.00
CA GLN A 23 17.88 23.74 6.30
C GLN A 23 17.71 24.19 7.75
N ASN A 24 16.49 24.16 8.29
CA ASN A 24 16.22 24.46 9.69
C ASN A 24 16.94 23.49 10.64
N VAL A 25 16.93 22.19 10.31
CA VAL A 25 17.65 21.17 11.09
C VAL A 25 19.17 21.41 11.02
N ARG A 26 19.70 21.74 9.85
CA ARG A 26 21.13 22.07 9.67
C ARG A 26 21.54 23.33 10.44
N ASN A 27 20.70 24.37 10.42
CA ASN A 27 20.92 25.62 11.13
C ASN A 27 20.91 25.44 12.66
N ALA A 28 20.19 24.43 13.16
CA ALA A 28 20.22 24.03 14.56
C ALA A 28 21.51 23.26 14.95
N GLY A 29 22.44 23.06 14.02
CA GLY A 29 23.75 22.45 14.26
C GLY A 29 23.81 20.94 14.03
N TYR A 30 22.77 20.34 13.43
CA TYR A 30 22.74 18.92 13.11
C TYR A 30 23.22 18.64 11.69
N ASP A 31 23.87 17.48 11.50
CA ASP A 31 24.16 16.96 10.15
C ASP A 31 23.02 16.04 9.70
N VAL A 32 22.50 16.29 8.49
CA VAL A 32 21.28 15.66 7.99
C VAL A 32 21.63 14.70 6.86
N PHE A 33 21.28 13.43 7.06
CA PHE A 33 21.28 12.40 6.02
C PHE A 33 19.85 11.85 5.88
N LEU A 34 19.39 11.64 4.65
CA LEU A 34 18.06 11.13 4.39
C LEU A 34 18.15 9.81 3.62
N VAL A 35 17.51 8.78 4.15
CA VAL A 35 17.35 7.47 3.49
C VAL A 35 15.86 7.18 3.41
N LEU A 36 15.36 6.91 2.20
CA LEU A 36 13.94 6.64 1.96
C LEU A 36 13.76 5.18 1.56
N GLU A 37 13.08 4.41 2.40
CA GLU A 37 12.63 3.05 2.09
C GLU A 37 11.12 3.07 1.81
N ALA A 38 10.73 2.86 0.55
CA ALA A 38 9.33 2.78 0.14
C ALA A 38 9.01 1.37 -0.37
N THR A 39 8.04 0.69 0.25
CA THR A 39 7.52 -0.59 -0.26
C THR A 39 6.35 -0.33 -1.20
N ILE A 40 6.48 -0.70 -2.47
CA ILE A 40 5.47 -0.44 -3.50
C ILE A 40 4.87 -1.76 -3.97
N GLY A 41 3.57 -1.94 -3.73
CA GLY A 41 2.80 -3.07 -4.23
C GLY A 41 2.18 -2.80 -5.60
N PHE A 42 2.28 -3.76 -6.51
CA PHE A 42 1.63 -3.70 -7.83
C PHE A 42 0.52 -4.73 -7.91
N ASN A 43 -0.69 -4.33 -8.32
CA ASN A 43 -1.76 -5.24 -8.68
C ASN A 43 -1.98 -5.19 -10.21
N LYS A 44 -1.81 -6.33 -10.88
CA LYS A 44 -1.97 -6.41 -12.34
C LYS A 44 -3.46 -6.56 -12.64
N ARG A 45 -4.12 -5.48 -13.09
CA ARG A 45 -5.47 -5.56 -13.63
C ARG A 45 -5.40 -6.13 -15.05
N SER A 46 -5.71 -7.42 -15.19
CA SER A 46 -5.84 -8.09 -16.48
C SER A 46 -6.97 -7.44 -17.28
N LYS A 47 -6.75 -7.20 -18.58
CA LYS A 47 -7.74 -6.65 -19.53
C LYS A 47 -8.84 -7.68 -19.90
N THR A 48 -9.36 -8.42 -18.93
CA THR A 48 -10.42 -9.41 -19.18
C THR A 48 -11.63 -9.23 -18.28
N ASP A 49 -11.55 -8.44 -17.20
CA ASP A 49 -12.71 -8.20 -16.35
C ASP A 49 -13.31 -6.81 -16.62
N GLN A 50 -13.99 -6.71 -17.77
CA GLN A 50 -15.12 -5.80 -17.94
C GLN A 50 -16.34 -6.39 -17.23
N THR A 51 -16.29 -6.57 -15.93
CA THR A 51 -17.47 -6.53 -15.06
C THR A 51 -16.98 -6.19 -13.67
N GLU A 52 -17.76 -5.37 -12.96
CA GLU A 52 -17.60 -4.92 -11.57
C GLU A 52 -16.87 -3.57 -11.38
N PRO A 53 -17.61 -2.52 -10.95
CA PRO A 53 -17.09 -1.19 -10.71
C PRO A 53 -16.12 -1.19 -9.52
N ALA A 54 -15.03 -0.44 -9.68
CA ALA A 54 -14.16 -0.09 -8.58
C ALA A 54 -14.96 0.67 -7.51
N THR A 55 -15.09 0.10 -6.32
CA THR A 55 -15.43 0.83 -5.11
C THR A 55 -14.30 0.64 -4.11
N ALA A 56 -13.24 1.42 -4.31
CA ALA A 56 -12.31 1.71 -3.24
C ALA A 56 -12.97 2.77 -2.34
N GLY A 57 -13.27 2.38 -1.09
CA GLY A 57 -13.53 3.31 0.00
C GLY A 57 -14.99 3.62 0.30
N ALA A 58 -15.68 2.72 1.01
CA ALA A 58 -16.73 3.14 1.93
C ALA A 58 -16.74 2.20 3.15
N LEU A 59 -16.24 2.74 4.26
CA LEU A 59 -16.59 2.26 5.60
C LEU A 59 -18.12 2.29 5.73
N LYS A 60 -18.78 1.14 5.74
CA LYS A 60 -20.10 1.01 6.36
C LYS A 60 -20.39 -0.44 6.68
N GLY A 61 -20.56 -0.71 7.98
CA GLY A 61 -21.10 -1.97 8.46
C GLY A 61 -22.48 -2.22 7.85
N GLY A 62 -22.79 -3.49 7.68
CA GLY A 62 -24.09 -3.94 7.19
C GLY A 62 -23.95 -5.29 6.53
N GLY A 63 -24.48 -6.32 7.22
CA GLY A 63 -24.43 -7.70 6.79
C GLY A 63 -24.87 -7.89 5.34
N ALA A 64 -23.96 -8.37 4.53
CA ALA A 64 -24.27 -9.15 3.36
C ALA A 64 -23.32 -10.33 3.44
N GLU A 65 -23.87 -11.54 3.60
CA GLU A 65 -23.14 -12.79 3.46
C GLU A 65 -22.69 -12.92 1.99
N SER A 66 -21.74 -12.11 1.57
CA SER A 66 -20.97 -12.36 0.37
C SER A 66 -20.17 -13.61 0.67
N LYS A 67 -20.69 -14.76 0.23
CA LYS A 67 -20.00 -16.06 0.27
C LYS A 67 -18.67 -15.93 -0.48
N LEU A 68 -17.64 -15.53 0.26
CA LEU A 68 -16.27 -15.51 -0.21
C LEU A 68 -15.87 -16.97 -0.40
N LYS A 69 -15.65 -17.36 -1.65
CA LYS A 69 -15.11 -18.68 -1.99
C LYS A 69 -13.64 -18.67 -1.63
N ILE A 70 -13.28 -19.33 -0.53
CA ILE A 70 -11.91 -19.40 -0.02
C ILE A 70 -11.32 -20.76 -0.39
N THR A 71 -10.13 -20.77 -0.99
CA THR A 71 -9.40 -22.00 -1.29
C THR A 71 -8.46 -22.40 -0.14
N ALA A 72 -7.98 -23.65 -0.14
CA ALA A 72 -6.99 -24.12 0.84
C ALA A 72 -5.69 -23.31 0.81
N GLN A 73 -5.31 -22.78 -0.37
CA GLN A 73 -4.14 -21.91 -0.50
C GLN A 73 -4.36 -20.56 0.19
N ASP A 74 -5.56 -19.99 0.06
CA ASP A 74 -5.92 -18.72 0.67
C ASP A 74 -5.89 -18.82 2.20
N LEU A 75 -6.37 -19.93 2.77
CA LEU A 75 -6.29 -20.18 4.23
C LEU A 75 -4.84 -20.19 4.73
N LYS A 76 -3.93 -20.85 4.00
CA LYS A 76 -2.51 -20.90 4.37
C LYS A 76 -1.88 -19.49 4.32
N PHE A 77 -2.25 -18.71 3.31
CA PHE A 77 -1.81 -17.32 3.17
C PHE A 77 -2.35 -16.43 4.29
N LEU A 78 -3.64 -16.46 4.58
CA LEU A 78 -4.27 -15.66 5.63
C LEU A 78 -3.72 -16.00 7.02
N ARG A 79 -3.42 -17.29 7.28
CA ARG A 79 -2.71 -17.71 8.50
C ARG A 79 -1.30 -17.15 8.60
N SER A 80 -0.56 -17.08 7.49
CA SER A 80 0.79 -16.47 7.48
C SER A 80 0.77 -14.98 7.83
N LEU A 81 -0.34 -14.29 7.52
CA LEU A 81 -0.59 -12.89 7.85
C LEU A 81 -1.22 -12.70 9.23
N LYS A 82 -1.42 -13.76 10.02
CA LYS A 82 -2.12 -13.75 11.32
C LYS A 82 -3.55 -13.17 11.25
N ILE A 83 -4.19 -13.26 10.10
CA ILE A 83 -5.59 -12.86 9.93
C ILE A 83 -6.46 -14.03 10.39
N SER A 84 -7.26 -13.78 11.43
CA SER A 84 -8.22 -14.77 11.95
C SER A 84 -9.49 -14.71 11.12
N ILE A 85 -10.01 -15.87 10.72
CA ILE A 85 -11.21 -15.98 9.90
C ILE A 85 -12.21 -16.83 10.70
N ASP A 86 -13.19 -16.18 11.32
CA ASP A 86 -14.31 -16.86 11.96
C ASP A 86 -15.49 -16.90 10.97
N GLY A 87 -16.07 -18.08 10.77
CA GLY A 87 -17.36 -18.24 10.08
C GLY A 87 -17.34 -18.52 8.57
N LEU A 88 -16.24 -19.03 8.00
CA LEU A 88 -16.18 -19.39 6.58
C LEU A 88 -15.83 -20.87 6.41
N ASP A 89 -16.79 -21.65 5.92
CA ASP A 89 -16.61 -23.08 5.65
C ASP A 89 -15.72 -23.28 4.41
N PRO A 90 -14.62 -24.06 4.52
CA PRO A 90 -13.84 -24.47 3.35
C PRO A 90 -14.65 -25.46 2.50
N GLN A 91 -14.53 -25.35 1.17
CA GLN A 91 -14.97 -26.36 0.20
C GLN A 91 -13.75 -27.08 -0.36
#